data_AF-A0A1B7SFH0-F1
#
_entry.id   AF-A0A1B7SFH0-F1
#
_cell.length_a   1.000
_cell.length_b   1.000
_cell.length_c   1.000
_cell.angle_alpha   90.00
_cell.angle_beta   90.00
_cell.angle_gamma   90.00
#
_symmetry.space_group_name_H-M   'P 1'
#
loop_
_entity.id
_entity.type
_entity.pdbx_description
1 polymer ?
#
loop_
_entity_poly.entity_id
_entity_poly.type
_entity_poly.pdbx_seq_one_letter_code
_entity_poly.pdbx_strand_id
1 'polypeptide(L)'
;MFSTLRRRLVGASDDDADDPFKESTSTLTKSRRPPNTAFRQQRLKAWQPILVPRVVLPMLLLVALICVPIGIGFVFATYSIEKLEINYGKCADLASSSFADVPSKYVNYHFNGGKSSTVQWKKTINETDTVCTIQFDIPGDIHGPLYLYYKLTNFYQNHRKYVESYDWKQLRGNAVPYDDVSSDCSPMRYRDDKIVYPCGLVANSMFNDSFSSLTSSSGSEYEFSAKGIAWKSDLSLYKRTKYNTSDIVPPLNWIEKYPDGYSEEDLDSLAEDERFMNWMKTAALPSFMKLYGKSSEVLAKGTYTMDIVMRYEVSIFGGTKSVILSTSSVLGGRHFSLGICYLVVGGLSVLFMLIFLIKHVFTRKQTDHAFLEGLAGPEREVL
;
A
#
# COMPACT_ATOMS: atom_id res chain seq x y z
N MET A 1 -5.57 21.40 32.80
CA MET A 1 -5.70 22.86 32.65
C MET A 1 -7.03 23.21 31.95
N PHE A 2 -8.14 22.73 32.52
CA PHE A 2 -9.50 23.06 32.09
C PHE A 2 -10.31 23.38 33.34
N SER A 3 -10.28 24.65 33.72
CA SER A 3 -11.26 25.30 34.58
C SER A 3 -11.22 26.79 34.23
N THR A 4 -12.32 27.49 34.44
CA THR A 4 -12.50 28.95 34.30
C THR A 4 -12.74 29.53 32.90
N LEU A 5 -13.91 29.24 32.32
CA LEU A 5 -14.60 30.21 31.45
C LEU A 5 -16.12 30.09 31.64
N ARG A 6 -16.56 30.42 32.87
CA ARG A 6 -17.96 30.64 33.24
C ARG A 6 -18.05 31.97 33.98
N ARG A 7 -18.14 33.08 33.25
CA ARG A 7 -18.69 34.37 33.71
C ARG A 7 -18.69 35.40 32.56
N ARG A 8 -19.79 36.17 32.49
CA ARG A 8 -20.09 37.34 31.65
C ARG A 8 -20.93 37.08 30.41
N LEU A 9 -22.23 36.91 30.65
CA LEU A 9 -23.29 37.52 29.86
C LEU A 9 -24.31 38.06 30.86
N VAL A 10 -24.05 39.29 31.30
CA VAL A 10 -24.96 40.13 32.09
C VAL A 10 -25.17 41.38 31.23
N GLY A 11 -26.44 41.74 31.01
CA GLY A 11 -26.87 43.11 30.75
C GLY A 11 -26.87 43.56 29.29
N ALA A 12 -28.00 43.38 28.62
CA ALA A 12 -28.47 44.32 27.60
C ALA A 12 -29.91 44.71 27.96
N SER A 13 -29.98 45.79 28.75
CA SER A 13 -31.06 46.77 28.94
C SER A 13 -32.52 46.32 28.74
N ASP A 14 -33.21 46.12 29.87
CA ASP A 14 -34.64 46.42 30.02
C ASP A 14 -34.73 47.76 30.74
N ASP A 15 -35.15 48.80 30.03
CA ASP A 15 -35.64 50.08 30.57
C ASP A 15 -37.05 50.24 30.01
N ASP A 16 -38.06 50.00 30.82
CA ASP A 16 -39.33 50.75 30.79
C ASP A 16 -40.04 50.55 32.13
N ALA A 17 -40.31 51.68 32.78
CA ALA A 17 -40.75 51.82 34.16
C ALA A 17 -42.28 51.75 34.31
N ASP A 18 -42.69 51.43 35.54
CA ASP A 18 -43.92 51.85 36.24
C ASP A 18 -45.31 51.62 35.60
N ASP A 19 -45.98 50.56 36.05
CA ASP A 19 -47.45 50.55 36.19
C ASP A 19 -47.85 49.82 37.50
N PRO A 20 -48.38 50.54 38.52
CA PRO A 20 -48.73 49.96 39.82
C PRO A 20 -50.13 49.35 39.89
N PHE A 21 -50.86 49.21 38.78
CA PHE A 21 -52.19 48.59 38.74
C PHE A 21 -52.33 47.59 37.60
N LYS A 22 -52.00 46.32 37.84
CA LYS A 22 -52.70 45.22 37.17
C LYS A 22 -52.82 43.97 38.02
N GLU A 23 -53.99 43.91 38.64
CA GLU A 23 -54.67 42.72 39.13
C GLU A 23 -54.52 41.49 38.22
N SER A 24 -54.37 40.35 38.92
CA SER A 24 -54.92 39.02 38.61
C SER A 24 -55.37 38.74 37.17
N THR A 25 -54.60 37.83 36.54
CA THR A 25 -55.07 36.82 35.58
C THR A 25 -55.91 37.32 34.40
N SER A 26 -55.23 37.70 33.32
CA SER A 26 -55.75 37.39 31.97
C SER A 26 -54.90 36.27 31.36
N THR A 27 -55.56 35.14 31.17
CA THR A 27 -55.12 33.91 30.49
C THR A 27 -53.89 34.06 29.59
N LEU A 28 -52.74 33.48 29.99
CA LEU A 28 -51.70 33.07 29.05
C LEU A 28 -52.37 32.15 28.04
N THR A 29 -52.70 32.70 26.87
CA THR A 29 -53.26 31.93 25.76
C THR A 29 -52.26 30.82 25.48
N LYS A 30 -52.67 29.57 25.71
CA LYS A 30 -51.84 28.38 25.49
C LYS A 30 -51.65 28.23 23.98
N SER A 31 -50.73 29.01 23.42
CA SER A 31 -50.49 29.08 22.00
C SER A 31 -49.81 27.79 21.58
N ARG A 32 -50.49 27.02 20.72
CA ARG A 32 -49.92 25.85 20.04
C ARG A 32 -49.05 26.25 18.84
N ARG A 33 -48.81 27.55 18.64
CA ARG A 33 -48.03 28.03 17.50
C ARG A 33 -46.58 27.58 17.67
N PRO A 34 -45.99 26.91 16.65
CA PRO A 34 -44.60 26.51 16.72
C PRO A 34 -43.69 27.74 16.83
N PRO A 35 -42.54 27.63 17.51
CA PRO A 35 -41.59 28.74 17.63
C PRO A 35 -41.13 29.21 16.25
N ASN A 36 -41.10 30.52 16.05
CA ASN A 36 -40.69 31.15 14.78
C ASN A 36 -39.16 31.29 14.71
N THR A 37 -38.44 30.18 14.79
CA THR A 37 -36.97 30.15 14.66
C THR A 37 -36.57 29.65 13.26
N ALA A 38 -35.45 30.14 12.74
CA ALA A 38 -34.94 29.75 11.41
C ALA A 38 -34.79 28.23 11.24
N PHE A 39 -34.40 27.53 12.31
CA PHE A 39 -34.31 26.06 12.34
C PHE A 39 -35.68 25.37 12.22
N ARG A 40 -36.66 25.76 13.05
CA ARG A 40 -37.99 25.11 13.07
C ARG A 40 -38.85 25.47 11.86
N GLN A 41 -38.58 26.60 11.23
CA GLN A 41 -39.29 27.08 10.04
C GLN A 41 -38.59 26.71 8.73
N GLN A 42 -37.50 25.92 8.77
CA GLN A 42 -36.72 25.51 7.60
C GLN A 42 -36.16 26.69 6.78
N ARG A 43 -35.81 27.79 7.47
CA ARG A 43 -35.21 29.00 6.89
C ARG A 43 -33.76 29.16 7.32
N LEU A 44 -33.05 28.04 7.50
CA LEU A 44 -31.62 28.07 7.78
C LEU A 44 -30.88 28.71 6.59
N LYS A 45 -29.79 29.43 6.89
CA LYS A 45 -28.89 29.94 5.85
C LYS A 45 -28.32 28.75 5.09
N ALA A 46 -28.78 28.56 3.86
CA ALA A 46 -28.33 27.50 2.98
C ALA A 46 -27.65 28.10 1.75
N TRP A 47 -26.69 27.38 1.19
CA TRP A 47 -26.13 27.65 -0.13
C TRP A 47 -26.64 26.59 -1.09
N GLN A 48 -27.25 27.04 -2.18
CA GLN A 48 -27.75 26.17 -3.24
C GLN A 48 -26.87 26.36 -4.48
N PRO A 49 -26.01 25.40 -4.82
CA PRO A 49 -25.18 25.50 -6.02
C PRO A 49 -26.05 25.26 -7.26
N ILE A 50 -26.43 26.33 -7.92
CA ILE A 50 -27.12 26.24 -9.22
C ILE A 50 -26.04 26.00 -10.29
N LEU A 51 -26.12 24.85 -10.95
CA LEU A 51 -25.17 24.43 -11.99
C LEU A 51 -25.42 25.16 -13.31
N VAL A 52 -25.06 26.45 -13.34
CA VAL A 52 -25.11 27.27 -14.56
C VAL A 52 -23.81 27.12 -15.37
N PRO A 53 -23.84 27.27 -16.71
CA PRO A 53 -22.64 27.16 -17.55
C PRO A 53 -21.48 28.06 -17.13
N ARG A 54 -21.77 29.25 -16.59
CA ARG A 54 -20.76 30.20 -16.06
C ARG A 54 -19.98 29.68 -14.85
N VAL A 55 -20.52 28.69 -14.13
CA VAL A 55 -19.87 28.06 -12.97
C VAL A 55 -19.23 26.73 -13.38
N VAL A 56 -19.95 25.91 -14.14
CA VAL A 56 -19.50 24.56 -14.50
C VAL A 56 -18.32 24.59 -15.49
N LEU A 57 -18.33 25.47 -16.51
CA LEU A 57 -17.26 25.49 -17.52
C LEU A 57 -15.89 25.88 -16.92
N PRO A 58 -15.77 26.96 -16.10
CA PRO A 58 -14.50 27.26 -15.44
C PRO A 58 -14.08 26.18 -14.44
N MET A 59 -15.02 25.53 -13.76
CA MET A 59 -14.72 24.43 -12.83
C MET A 59 -14.09 23.23 -13.57
N LEU A 60 -14.67 22.82 -14.70
CA LEU A 60 -14.13 21.72 -15.51
C LEU A 60 -12.75 22.08 -16.09
N LEU A 61 -12.57 23.33 -16.53
CA LEU A 61 -11.26 23.81 -16.98
C LEU A 61 -10.23 23.78 -15.85
N LEU A 62 -10.59 24.22 -14.64
CA LEU A 62 -9.70 24.18 -13.47
C LEU A 62 -9.28 22.75 -13.12
N VAL A 63 -10.22 21.81 -13.11
CA VAL A 63 -9.92 20.38 -12.87
C VAL A 63 -8.95 19.87 -13.93
N ALA A 64 -9.16 20.18 -15.21
CA ALA A 64 -8.25 19.78 -16.27
C ALA A 64 -6.84 20.40 -16.12
N LEU A 65 -6.76 21.69 -15.81
CA LEU A 65 -5.50 22.41 -15.61
C LEU A 65 -4.68 21.89 -14.43
N ILE A 66 -5.33 21.30 -13.42
CA ILE A 66 -4.65 20.67 -12.28
C ILE A 66 -4.30 19.21 -12.61
N CYS A 67 -5.27 18.44 -13.10
CA CYS A 67 -5.10 17.00 -13.28
C CYS A 67 -4.12 16.64 -14.40
N VAL A 68 -4.11 17.37 -15.52
CA VAL A 68 -3.25 17.03 -16.67
C VAL A 68 -1.76 17.20 -16.33
N PRO A 69 -1.28 18.33 -15.79
CA PRO A 69 0.13 18.47 -15.43
C PRO A 69 0.58 17.47 -14.36
N ILE A 70 -0.26 17.20 -13.36
CA ILE A 70 0.03 16.18 -12.33
C ILE A 70 0.14 14.79 -12.97
N GLY A 71 -0.79 14.44 -13.85
CA GLY A 71 -0.78 13.16 -14.58
C GLY A 71 0.48 12.98 -15.41
N ILE A 72 0.89 14.01 -16.17
CA ILE A 72 2.14 14.01 -16.95
C ILE A 72 3.35 13.83 -16.01
N GLY A 73 3.41 14.57 -14.91
CA GLY A 73 4.49 14.47 -13.93
C GLY A 73 4.62 13.06 -13.35
N PHE A 74 3.49 12.41 -13.01
CA PHE A 74 3.48 11.04 -12.51
C PHE A 74 3.94 10.02 -13.56
N VAL A 75 3.52 10.17 -14.82
CA VAL A 75 3.98 9.30 -15.91
C VAL A 75 5.49 9.47 -16.11
N PHE A 76 6.01 10.70 -16.09
CA PHE A 76 7.43 10.98 -16.24
C PHE A 76 8.25 10.38 -15.09
N ALA A 77 7.85 10.60 -13.84
CA ALA A 77 8.51 10.04 -12.65
C ALA A 77 8.48 8.50 -12.63
N THR A 78 7.44 7.89 -13.20
CA THR A 78 7.34 6.44 -13.35
C THR A 78 8.24 5.90 -14.48
N TYR A 79 8.42 6.69 -15.54
CA TYR A 79 9.22 6.31 -16.70
C TYR A 79 10.73 6.30 -16.40
N SER A 80 11.18 7.16 -15.49
CA SER A 80 12.59 7.24 -15.08
C SER A 80 13.06 6.09 -14.18
N ILE A 81 12.13 5.27 -13.67
CA ILE A 81 12.45 4.12 -12.81
C ILE A 81 13.02 3.00 -13.66
N GLU A 82 14.19 2.50 -13.30
CA GLU A 82 14.82 1.35 -13.92
C GLU A 82 14.52 0.09 -13.11
N LYS A 83 14.17 -0.99 -13.82
CA LYS A 83 13.70 -2.25 -13.21
C LYS A 83 14.17 -3.45 -14.02
N LEU A 84 14.63 -4.49 -13.32
CA LEU A 84 14.86 -5.83 -13.84
C LEU A 84 14.13 -6.84 -12.95
N GLU A 85 13.23 -7.64 -13.54
CA GLU A 85 12.49 -8.71 -12.88
C GLU A 85 12.79 -10.03 -13.57
N ILE A 86 13.30 -11.00 -12.81
CA ILE A 86 13.66 -12.34 -13.30
C ILE A 86 12.89 -13.38 -12.47
N ASN A 87 12.02 -14.14 -13.14
CA ASN A 87 11.30 -15.26 -12.55
C ASN A 87 12.17 -16.52 -12.57
N TYR A 88 12.77 -16.83 -11.44
CA TYR A 88 13.64 -18.00 -11.27
C TYR A 88 12.88 -19.22 -10.71
N GLY A 89 11.55 -19.14 -10.54
CA GLY A 89 10.75 -20.24 -9.98
C GLY A 89 10.84 -21.56 -10.76
N LYS A 90 11.25 -21.52 -12.04
CA LYS A 90 11.45 -22.69 -12.89
C LYS A 90 12.92 -22.99 -13.21
N CYS A 91 13.86 -22.37 -12.50
CA CYS A 91 15.28 -22.58 -12.72
C CYS A 91 15.72 -24.02 -12.45
N ALA A 92 15.26 -24.64 -11.35
CA ALA A 92 15.58 -26.03 -11.01
C ALA A 92 15.16 -27.02 -12.13
N ASP A 93 14.00 -26.79 -12.74
CA ASP A 93 13.42 -27.63 -13.79
C ASP A 93 14.08 -27.40 -15.16
N LEU A 94 14.25 -26.12 -15.56
CA LEU A 94 14.59 -25.73 -16.94
C LEU A 94 16.07 -25.43 -17.18
N ALA A 95 16.82 -25.03 -16.16
CA ALA A 95 18.21 -24.65 -16.34
C ALA A 95 19.13 -25.88 -16.48
N SER A 96 20.23 -25.70 -17.21
CA SER A 96 21.33 -26.65 -17.34
C SER A 96 22.47 -26.33 -16.37
N SER A 97 23.50 -27.18 -16.33
CA SER A 97 24.74 -26.93 -15.59
C SER A 97 25.60 -25.80 -16.19
N SER A 98 25.43 -25.51 -17.49
CA SER A 98 26.00 -24.35 -18.16
C SER A 98 25.00 -23.20 -18.26
N PHE A 99 25.49 -21.96 -18.42
CA PHE A 99 24.66 -20.80 -18.67
C PHE A 99 23.85 -20.99 -19.96
N ALA A 100 22.54 -20.81 -19.83
CA ALA A 100 21.58 -20.83 -20.93
C ALA A 100 20.67 -19.60 -20.82
N ASP A 101 20.20 -19.11 -21.96
CA ASP A 101 19.31 -17.95 -22.01
C ASP A 101 18.00 -18.23 -21.30
N VAL A 102 17.54 -17.26 -20.50
CA VAL A 102 16.24 -17.34 -19.83
C VAL A 102 15.14 -17.04 -20.85
N PRO A 103 14.10 -17.88 -20.96
CA PRO A 103 12.95 -17.59 -21.83
C PRO A 103 12.34 -16.21 -21.53
N SER A 104 12.01 -15.45 -22.59
CA SER A 104 11.50 -14.07 -22.48
C SER A 104 10.27 -13.91 -21.58
N LYS A 105 9.44 -14.95 -21.44
CA LYS A 105 8.29 -14.97 -20.50
C LYS A 105 8.67 -14.81 -19.02
N TYR A 106 9.91 -15.10 -18.65
CA TYR A 106 10.41 -15.03 -17.27
C TYR A 106 11.22 -13.78 -16.99
N VAL A 107 11.46 -12.94 -18.00
CA VAL A 107 12.28 -11.74 -17.87
C VAL A 107 11.43 -10.53 -18.22
N ASN A 108 11.41 -9.54 -17.34
CA ASN A 108 10.79 -8.26 -17.61
C ASN A 108 11.75 -7.16 -17.15
N TYR A 109 12.15 -6.30 -18.08
CA TYR A 109 13.04 -5.19 -17.78
C TYR A 109 12.51 -3.88 -18.35
N HIS A 110 12.91 -2.79 -17.73
CA HIS A 110 12.75 -1.44 -18.23
C HIS A 110 13.97 -0.64 -17.82
N PHE A 111 14.75 -0.20 -18.81
CA PHE A 111 15.91 0.68 -18.62
C PHE A 111 15.72 1.94 -19.46
N ASN A 112 16.34 3.04 -19.02
CA ASN A 112 16.25 4.29 -19.76
C ASN A 112 16.85 4.16 -21.17
N GLY A 113 16.17 4.74 -22.15
CA GLY A 113 16.56 4.65 -23.56
C GLY A 113 16.16 3.34 -24.25
N GLY A 114 15.27 2.53 -23.66
CA GLY A 114 14.75 1.32 -24.31
C GLY A 114 15.80 0.21 -24.47
N LYS A 115 16.85 0.24 -23.65
CA LYS A 115 17.94 -0.74 -23.68
C LYS A 115 17.44 -2.09 -23.17
N SER A 116 17.96 -3.16 -23.77
CA SER A 116 17.71 -4.53 -23.33
C SER A 116 18.79 -5.04 -22.40
N SER A 117 18.43 -6.03 -21.59
CA SER A 117 19.37 -6.82 -20.78
C SER A 117 19.30 -8.26 -21.26
N THR A 118 20.45 -8.87 -21.51
CA THR A 118 20.52 -10.32 -21.70
C THR A 118 20.54 -10.98 -20.33
N VAL A 119 19.79 -12.06 -20.17
CA VAL A 119 19.69 -12.79 -18.90
C VAL A 119 19.89 -14.26 -19.18
N GLN A 120 20.84 -14.84 -18.47
CA GLN A 120 21.18 -16.25 -18.51
C GLN A 120 21.05 -16.84 -17.11
N TRP A 121 20.80 -18.14 -17.04
CA TRP A 121 20.80 -18.87 -15.78
C TRP A 121 21.54 -20.19 -15.92
N LYS A 122 22.06 -20.69 -14.81
CA LYS A 122 22.53 -22.07 -14.66
C LYS A 122 22.06 -22.60 -13.33
N LYS A 123 21.95 -23.92 -13.23
CA LYS A 123 21.72 -24.60 -11.95
C LYS A 123 22.96 -25.36 -11.51
N THR A 124 23.23 -25.27 -10.22
CA THR A 124 24.23 -26.06 -9.51
C THR A 124 23.53 -26.77 -8.37
N ILE A 125 23.77 -28.06 -8.21
CA ILE A 125 23.22 -28.85 -7.09
C ILE A 125 24.37 -29.05 -6.11
N ASN A 126 24.25 -28.42 -4.94
CA ASN A 126 25.10 -28.74 -3.78
C ASN A 126 24.43 -29.88 -3.01
N GLU A 127 25.15 -30.54 -2.09
CA GLU A 127 24.73 -31.79 -1.42
C GLU A 127 23.26 -31.83 -0.97
N THR A 128 22.70 -30.71 -0.51
CA THR A 128 21.29 -30.57 -0.11
C THR A 128 20.52 -29.45 -0.82
N ASP A 129 21.21 -28.48 -1.42
CA ASP A 129 20.59 -27.23 -1.91
C ASP A 129 20.71 -27.10 -3.44
N THR A 130 19.62 -26.65 -4.08
CA THR A 130 19.65 -26.23 -5.50
C THR A 130 19.96 -24.75 -5.58
N VAL A 131 21.09 -24.40 -6.20
CA VAL A 131 21.51 -23.02 -6.44
C VAL A 131 21.24 -22.64 -7.89
N CYS A 132 20.46 -21.58 -8.08
CA CYS A 132 20.25 -20.95 -9.37
C CYS A 132 21.15 -19.72 -9.48
N THR A 133 22.18 -19.79 -10.33
CA THR A 133 23.01 -18.64 -10.64
C THR A 133 22.41 -17.92 -11.83
N ILE A 134 21.99 -16.68 -11.63
CA ILE A 134 21.52 -15.79 -12.70
C ILE A 134 22.65 -14.84 -13.11
N GLN A 135 22.82 -14.64 -14.41
CA GLN A 135 23.74 -13.67 -15.00
C GLN A 135 22.93 -12.69 -15.83
N PHE A 136 23.15 -11.39 -15.64
CA PHE A 136 22.40 -10.37 -16.37
C PHE A 136 23.24 -9.12 -16.64
N ASP A 137 22.89 -8.42 -17.73
CA ASP A 137 23.56 -7.20 -18.13
C ASP A 137 22.84 -5.94 -17.64
N ILE A 138 23.59 -4.99 -17.11
CA ILE A 138 23.13 -3.66 -16.77
C ILE A 138 23.61 -2.71 -17.89
N PRO A 139 22.70 -2.14 -18.71
CA PRO A 139 23.06 -1.48 -19.96
C PRO A 139 23.46 0.00 -19.80
N GLY A 140 23.40 0.55 -18.59
CA GLY A 140 23.84 1.89 -18.22
C GLY A 140 23.96 2.03 -16.70
N ASP A 141 24.69 3.04 -16.25
CA ASP A 141 24.91 3.27 -14.82
C ASP A 141 23.59 3.63 -14.13
N ILE A 142 23.25 2.90 -13.07
CA ILE A 142 22.03 3.09 -12.30
C ILE A 142 22.37 3.97 -11.09
N HIS A 143 21.89 5.20 -11.12
CA HIS A 143 22.06 6.17 -10.02
C HIS A 143 20.86 6.17 -9.08
N GLY A 144 21.13 6.15 -7.78
CA GLY A 144 20.13 6.25 -6.72
C GLY A 144 20.08 5.00 -5.85
N PRO A 145 19.21 4.97 -4.83
CA PRO A 145 19.08 3.78 -4.03
C PRO A 145 18.50 2.64 -4.89
N LEU A 146 19.27 1.57 -4.99
CA LEU A 146 18.86 0.33 -5.63
C LEU A 146 18.27 -0.60 -4.58
N TYR A 147 17.09 -1.14 -4.88
CA TYR A 147 16.38 -2.04 -3.99
C TYR A 147 16.31 -3.43 -4.60
N LEU A 148 16.65 -4.42 -3.78
CA LEU A 148 16.48 -5.84 -4.08
C LEU A 148 15.20 -6.32 -3.43
N TYR A 149 14.22 -6.70 -4.24
CA TYR A 149 12.97 -7.30 -3.81
C TYR A 149 12.89 -8.75 -4.27
N TYR A 150 12.10 -9.54 -3.55
CA TYR A 150 11.49 -10.74 -4.12
C TYR A 150 10.00 -10.51 -4.32
N LYS A 151 9.45 -11.18 -5.33
CA LYS A 151 8.02 -11.16 -5.66
C LYS A 151 7.49 -12.57 -5.60
N LEU A 152 6.38 -12.73 -4.88
CA LEU A 152 5.58 -13.95 -4.88
C LEU A 152 4.25 -13.67 -5.57
N THR A 153 3.76 -14.64 -6.33
CA THR A 153 2.43 -14.63 -6.93
C THR A 153 1.62 -15.80 -6.40
N ASN A 154 0.29 -15.64 -6.39
CA ASN A 154 -0.67 -16.62 -5.90
C ASN A 154 -0.45 -17.05 -4.43
N PHE A 155 0.11 -16.17 -3.60
CA PHE A 155 0.33 -16.43 -2.17
C PHE A 155 -0.56 -15.53 -1.32
N TYR A 156 -1.54 -16.11 -0.62
CA TYR A 156 -2.62 -15.37 0.03
C TYR A 156 -2.29 -14.92 1.46
N GLN A 157 -1.37 -13.94 1.61
CA GLN A 157 -1.11 -13.31 2.91
C GLN A 157 -2.35 -12.61 3.50
N ASN A 158 -3.31 -12.23 2.65
CA ASN A 158 -4.53 -11.52 3.02
C ASN A 158 -5.69 -12.46 3.44
N HIS A 159 -5.46 -13.77 3.50
CA HIS A 159 -6.47 -14.70 4.01
C HIS A 159 -6.74 -14.41 5.49
N ARG A 160 -8.02 -14.28 5.89
CA ARG A 160 -8.41 -13.85 7.25
C ARG A 160 -7.66 -14.59 8.36
N LYS A 161 -7.70 -15.93 8.34
CA LYS A 161 -7.00 -16.76 9.34
C LYS A 161 -5.48 -16.61 9.29
N TYR A 162 -4.91 -16.26 8.14
CA TYR A 162 -3.47 -16.09 8.00
C TYR A 162 -3.04 -14.75 8.61
N VAL A 163 -3.74 -13.65 8.28
CA VAL A 163 -3.43 -12.29 8.77
C VAL A 163 -3.45 -12.22 10.30
N GLU A 164 -4.36 -12.95 10.95
CA GLU A 164 -4.51 -12.93 12.41
C GLU A 164 -3.52 -13.89 13.11
N SER A 165 -2.83 -14.78 12.39
CA SER A 165 -2.08 -15.89 12.98
C SER A 165 -0.67 -15.50 13.41
N TYR A 166 -0.57 -14.74 14.49
CA TYR A 166 0.63 -14.44 15.25
C TYR A 166 0.27 -13.92 16.65
N ASP A 167 1.23 -13.82 17.57
CA ASP A 167 1.02 -13.23 18.91
C ASP A 167 1.89 -11.98 19.13
N TRP A 168 1.25 -10.80 19.21
CA TRP A 168 1.94 -9.53 19.47
C TRP A 168 2.70 -9.52 20.80
N LYS A 169 2.25 -10.25 21.83
CA LYS A 169 2.95 -10.28 23.13
C LYS A 169 4.30 -10.99 22.97
N GLN A 170 4.35 -12.10 22.22
CA GLN A 170 5.59 -12.80 21.90
C GLN A 170 6.54 -11.92 21.08
N LEU A 171 6.03 -11.28 20.03
CA LEU A 171 6.83 -10.43 19.14
C LEU A 171 7.41 -9.20 19.86
N ARG A 172 6.70 -8.67 20.87
CA ARG A 172 7.18 -7.60 21.77
C ARG A 172 8.20 -8.07 22.81
N GLY A 173 8.62 -9.33 22.74
CA GLY A 173 9.65 -9.92 23.58
C GLY A 173 9.16 -10.44 24.93
N ASN A 174 7.86 -10.56 25.16
CA ASN A 174 7.36 -11.14 26.41
C ASN A 174 7.39 -12.66 26.35
N ALA A 175 7.86 -13.29 27.43
CA ALA A 175 7.66 -14.71 27.67
C ALA A 175 6.20 -14.93 28.09
N VAL A 176 5.34 -15.29 27.14
CA VAL A 176 3.93 -15.57 27.38
C VAL A 176 3.83 -16.99 27.96
N PRO A 177 3.13 -17.19 29.11
CA PRO A 177 2.93 -18.52 29.67
C PRO A 177 2.27 -19.47 28.65
N TYR A 178 2.52 -20.78 28.81
CA TYR A 178 2.03 -21.81 27.89
C TYR A 178 0.54 -21.65 27.58
N ASP A 179 -0.33 -21.56 28.59
CA ASP A 179 -1.79 -21.47 28.42
C ASP A 179 -2.28 -20.13 27.83
N ASP A 180 -1.47 -19.07 27.91
CA ASP A 180 -1.84 -17.69 27.56
C ASP A 180 -1.45 -17.27 26.14
N VAL A 181 -0.73 -18.12 25.40
CA VAL A 181 -0.37 -17.86 23.99
C VAL A 181 -1.65 -17.63 23.17
N SER A 182 -1.65 -16.71 22.21
CA SER A 182 -2.88 -16.41 21.44
C SER A 182 -3.46 -17.67 20.76
N SER A 183 -4.79 -17.85 20.84
CA SER A 183 -5.50 -18.87 20.07
C SER A 183 -5.41 -18.67 18.56
N ASP A 184 -5.14 -17.44 18.12
CA ASP A 184 -5.03 -17.09 16.70
C ASP A 184 -3.80 -17.73 16.03
N CYS A 185 -2.79 -18.09 16.82
CA CYS A 185 -1.63 -18.85 16.36
C CYS A 185 -1.94 -20.32 15.98
N SER A 186 -3.16 -20.81 16.22
CA SER A 186 -3.55 -22.18 15.85
C SER A 186 -3.51 -22.39 14.32
N PRO A 187 -2.96 -23.52 13.82
CA PRO A 187 -2.49 -24.69 14.55
C PRO A 187 -1.01 -24.61 15.03
N MET A 188 -0.26 -23.59 14.60
CA MET A 188 1.18 -23.43 14.86
C MET A 188 1.46 -22.76 16.21
N ARG A 189 0.82 -23.26 17.27
CA ARG A 189 0.92 -22.70 18.63
C ARG A 189 1.89 -23.49 19.51
N TYR A 190 1.86 -24.82 19.40
CA TYR A 190 2.66 -25.74 20.21
C TYR A 190 3.24 -26.86 19.35
N ARG A 191 4.38 -27.38 19.79
CA ARG A 191 5.02 -28.57 19.23
C ARG A 191 5.89 -29.20 20.31
N ASP A 192 5.86 -30.52 20.43
CA ASP A 192 6.68 -31.28 21.39
C ASP A 192 6.54 -30.79 22.85
N ASP A 193 5.30 -30.51 23.28
CA ASP A 193 4.94 -29.92 24.58
C ASP A 193 5.61 -28.57 24.90
N LYS A 194 6.13 -27.88 23.87
CA LYS A 194 6.79 -26.58 23.95
C LYS A 194 6.05 -25.52 23.14
N ILE A 195 6.32 -24.26 23.47
CA ILE A 195 5.74 -23.11 22.78
C ILE A 195 6.48 -22.90 21.45
N VAL A 196 5.74 -22.77 20.35
CA VAL A 196 6.36 -22.35 19.08
C VAL A 196 6.66 -20.86 19.17
N TYR A 197 7.91 -20.47 18.93
CA TYR A 197 8.31 -19.07 18.89
C TYR A 197 9.06 -18.78 17.59
N PRO A 198 8.66 -17.76 16.81
CA PRO A 198 7.39 -17.03 16.87
C PRO A 198 6.21 -17.94 16.46
N CYS A 199 5.09 -17.87 17.19
CA CYS A 199 3.92 -18.69 16.84
C CYS A 199 3.17 -18.17 15.61
N GLY A 200 2.40 -19.08 14.99
CA GLY A 200 1.43 -18.75 13.95
C GLY A 200 1.89 -18.98 12.50
N LEU A 201 0.91 -18.95 11.60
CA LEU A 201 1.09 -19.29 10.19
C LEU A 201 1.97 -18.27 9.45
N VAL A 202 1.92 -16.99 9.84
CA VAL A 202 2.70 -15.94 9.20
C VAL A 202 4.19 -16.21 9.38
N ALA A 203 4.65 -16.41 10.62
CA ALA A 203 6.04 -16.69 10.90
C ALA A 203 6.49 -18.03 10.29
N ASN A 204 5.68 -19.09 10.46
CA ASN A 204 6.01 -20.41 9.94
C ASN A 204 6.23 -20.43 8.42
N SER A 205 5.49 -19.63 7.64
CA SER A 205 5.60 -19.64 6.17
C SER A 205 6.58 -18.60 5.62
N MET A 206 7.48 -18.06 6.46
CA MET A 206 8.52 -17.11 6.04
C MET A 206 9.29 -17.57 4.82
N PHE A 207 9.43 -16.66 3.85
CA PHE A 207 10.23 -16.87 2.66
C PHE A 207 11.71 -17.14 3.03
N ASN A 208 12.25 -18.26 2.56
CA ASN A 208 13.57 -18.78 2.98
C ASN A 208 14.58 -18.99 1.85
N ASP A 209 14.30 -18.53 0.61
CA ASP A 209 15.38 -18.44 -0.39
C ASP A 209 16.37 -17.35 0.02
N SER A 210 17.66 -17.59 -0.24
CA SER A 210 18.71 -16.62 0.02
C SER A 210 19.32 -16.10 -1.27
N PHE A 211 19.39 -14.78 -1.39
CA PHE A 211 20.06 -14.07 -2.48
C PHE A 211 21.45 -13.63 -2.04
N SER A 212 22.46 -13.90 -2.87
CA SER A 212 23.82 -13.36 -2.71
C SER A 212 23.90 -11.88 -3.10
N SER A 213 25.03 -11.25 -2.78
CA SER A 213 25.45 -10.00 -3.43
C SER A 213 25.62 -10.18 -4.94
N LEU A 214 25.72 -9.07 -5.68
CA LEU A 214 26.05 -9.12 -7.10
C LEU A 214 27.55 -9.20 -7.30
N THR A 215 28.03 -10.17 -8.07
CA THR A 215 29.43 -10.24 -8.47
C THR A 215 29.56 -9.80 -9.93
N SER A 216 30.31 -8.72 -10.15
CA SER A 216 30.66 -8.25 -11.49
C SER A 216 31.60 -9.23 -12.18
N SER A 217 31.58 -9.28 -13.51
CA SER A 217 32.58 -10.01 -14.31
C SER A 217 34.03 -9.58 -14.05
N SER A 218 34.24 -8.38 -13.50
CA SER A 218 35.55 -7.87 -13.06
C SER A 218 36.00 -8.35 -11.67
N GLY A 219 35.16 -9.11 -10.97
CA GLY A 219 35.40 -9.60 -9.61
C GLY A 219 35.03 -8.63 -8.49
N SER A 220 34.50 -7.45 -8.80
CA SER A 220 33.98 -6.51 -7.79
C SER A 220 32.59 -6.94 -7.31
N GLU A 221 32.38 -6.93 -6.00
CA GLU A 221 31.10 -7.26 -5.37
C GLU A 221 30.27 -6.00 -5.10
N TYR A 222 28.97 -6.06 -5.35
CA TYR A 222 28.01 -5.02 -5.01
C TYR A 222 27.03 -5.59 -3.98
N GLU A 223 27.13 -5.09 -2.75
CA GLU A 223 26.43 -5.62 -1.59
C GLU A 223 25.09 -4.88 -1.35
N PHE A 224 24.08 -5.64 -0.91
CA PHE A 224 22.82 -5.07 -0.43
C PHE A 224 22.75 -5.15 1.09
N SER A 225 22.55 -3.99 1.74
CA SER A 225 22.33 -3.95 3.18
C SER A 225 20.96 -4.55 3.53
N ALA A 226 20.96 -5.48 4.48
CA ALA A 226 19.75 -6.03 5.09
C ALA A 226 19.16 -5.12 6.19
N LYS A 227 19.81 -3.99 6.51
CA LYS A 227 19.37 -3.04 7.54
C LYS A 227 18.72 -1.80 6.93
N GLY A 228 17.82 -1.18 7.67
CA GLY A 228 17.03 -0.03 7.23
C GLY A 228 16.05 -0.33 6.08
N ILE A 229 15.56 -1.57 6.03
CA ILE A 229 14.54 -2.07 5.08
C ILE A 229 13.16 -2.21 5.74
N ALA A 230 13.08 -2.24 7.06
CA ALA A 230 11.84 -2.23 7.83
C ALA A 230 11.45 -0.80 8.24
N TRP A 231 10.17 -0.63 8.61
CA TRP A 231 9.66 0.65 9.07
C TRP A 231 10.16 0.94 10.49
N LYS A 232 10.51 2.19 10.78
CA LYS A 232 10.94 2.60 12.13
C LYS A 232 9.91 2.28 13.22
N SER A 233 8.62 2.34 12.89
CA SER A 233 7.53 1.92 13.77
C SER A 233 7.61 0.44 14.10
N ASP A 234 7.90 -0.39 13.09
CA ASP A 234 7.92 -1.84 13.21
C ASP A 234 9.14 -2.25 14.05
N LEU A 235 10.32 -1.65 13.84
CA LEU A 235 11.52 -1.86 14.65
C LEU A 235 11.28 -1.69 16.17
N SER A 236 10.39 -0.78 16.58
CA SER A 236 10.07 -0.57 17.99
C SER A 236 9.13 -1.62 18.60
N LEU A 237 8.41 -2.35 17.76
CA LEU A 237 7.46 -3.38 18.16
C LEU A 237 8.14 -4.72 18.40
N TYR A 238 9.12 -5.07 17.57
CA TYR A 238 9.88 -6.31 17.72
C TYR A 238 11.00 -6.12 18.73
N LYS A 239 11.08 -7.02 19.72
CA LYS A 239 12.11 -6.96 20.76
C LYS A 239 12.64 -8.35 21.05
N ARG A 240 13.86 -8.38 21.60
CA ARG A 240 14.46 -9.60 22.13
C ARG A 240 13.52 -10.28 23.12
N THR A 241 13.24 -11.56 22.86
CA THR A 241 12.39 -12.37 23.73
C THR A 241 13.02 -12.63 25.09
N LYS A 242 12.16 -12.81 26.09
CA LYS A 242 12.52 -13.20 27.46
C LYS A 242 12.30 -14.70 27.72
N TYR A 243 11.88 -15.46 26.72
CA TYR A 243 11.78 -16.91 26.85
C TYR A 243 13.14 -17.54 27.12
N ASN A 244 13.15 -18.63 27.88
CA ASN A 244 14.30 -19.52 27.94
C ASN A 244 14.28 -20.45 26.71
N THR A 245 15.43 -20.73 26.13
CA THR A 245 15.58 -21.61 24.96
C THR A 245 15.03 -23.02 25.19
N SER A 246 14.99 -23.48 26.44
CA SER A 246 14.41 -24.78 26.83
C SER A 246 12.90 -24.88 26.58
N ASP A 247 12.18 -23.76 26.70
CA ASP A 247 10.71 -23.73 26.77
C ASP A 247 10.06 -23.48 25.39
N ILE A 248 10.88 -23.12 24.41
CA ILE A 248 10.46 -22.74 23.07
C ILE A 248 11.07 -23.65 22.01
N VAL A 249 10.40 -23.71 20.87
CA VAL A 249 10.87 -24.41 19.67
C VAL A 249 10.64 -23.56 18.42
N PRO A 250 11.50 -23.71 17.39
CA PRO A 250 11.29 -23.04 16.12
C PRO A 250 10.02 -23.57 15.41
N PRO A 251 9.39 -22.76 14.55
CA PRO A 251 8.34 -23.18 13.65
C PRO A 251 8.77 -24.36 12.76
N LEU A 252 7.81 -25.15 12.29
CA LEU A 252 8.08 -26.39 11.53
C LEU A 252 8.95 -26.15 10.30
N ASN A 253 8.66 -25.11 9.52
CA ASN A 253 9.44 -24.83 8.30
C ASN A 253 10.79 -24.15 8.58
N TRP A 254 11.13 -23.92 9.85
CA TRP A 254 12.41 -23.34 10.25
C TRP A 254 13.38 -24.39 10.79
N ILE A 255 12.99 -25.67 10.82
CA ILE A 255 13.82 -26.76 11.34
C ILE A 255 15.16 -26.87 10.60
N GLU A 256 15.19 -26.68 9.28
CA GLU A 256 16.45 -26.69 8.53
C GLU A 256 17.38 -25.54 8.92
N LYS A 257 16.82 -24.40 9.35
CA LYS A 257 17.60 -23.25 9.82
C LYS A 257 18.08 -23.45 11.27
N TYR A 258 17.30 -24.14 12.09
CA TYR A 258 17.53 -24.36 13.51
C TYR A 258 17.40 -25.85 13.86
N PRO A 259 18.35 -26.71 13.43
CA PRO A 259 18.23 -28.16 13.57
C PRO A 259 18.23 -28.61 15.04
N ASP A 260 19.04 -27.96 15.88
CA ASP A 260 19.18 -28.26 17.31
C ASP A 260 18.27 -27.39 18.21
N GLY A 261 17.38 -26.59 17.61
CA GLY A 261 16.57 -25.59 18.31
C GLY A 261 17.24 -24.21 18.36
N TYR A 262 16.81 -23.36 19.30
CA TYR A 262 17.31 -22.00 19.43
C TYR A 262 18.53 -21.89 20.35
N SER A 263 19.55 -21.17 19.92
CA SER A 263 20.60 -20.62 20.78
C SER A 263 20.25 -19.19 21.26
N GLU A 264 20.96 -18.67 22.25
CA GLU A 264 20.75 -17.28 22.72
C GLU A 264 21.08 -16.24 21.63
N GLU A 265 22.07 -16.52 20.78
CA GLU A 265 22.46 -15.68 19.64
C GLU A 265 21.37 -15.65 18.56
N ASP A 266 20.69 -16.77 18.34
CA ASP A 266 19.58 -16.84 17.37
C ASP A 266 18.42 -15.94 17.77
N LEU A 267 18.12 -15.88 19.07
CA LEU A 267 17.05 -15.05 19.60
C LEU A 267 17.39 -13.56 19.52
N ASP A 268 18.67 -13.19 19.67
CA ASP A 268 19.15 -11.82 19.44
C ASP A 268 19.05 -11.45 17.95
N SER A 269 19.53 -12.33 17.07
CA SER A 269 19.50 -12.10 15.62
C SER A 269 18.07 -11.94 15.07
N LEU A 270 17.11 -12.75 15.54
CA LEU A 270 15.72 -12.68 15.11
C LEU A 270 15.05 -11.36 15.51
N ALA A 271 15.41 -10.80 16.67
CA ALA A 271 14.87 -9.52 17.12
C ALA A 271 15.34 -8.35 16.25
N GLU A 272 16.49 -8.47 15.60
CA GLU A 272 17.03 -7.46 14.70
C GLU A 272 16.86 -7.79 13.20
N ASP A 273 16.20 -8.89 12.88
CA ASP A 273 15.98 -9.35 11.50
C ASP A 273 14.87 -8.53 10.83
N GLU A 274 15.27 -7.48 10.13
CA GLU A 274 14.34 -6.63 9.38
C GLU A 274 13.65 -7.36 8.21
N ARG A 275 14.23 -8.46 7.69
CA ARG A 275 13.58 -9.28 6.66
C ARG A 275 12.42 -10.07 7.26
N PHE A 276 12.58 -10.59 8.48
CA PHE A 276 11.49 -11.18 9.24
C PHE A 276 10.37 -10.16 9.50
N MET A 277 10.71 -8.96 9.96
CA MET A 277 9.71 -7.89 10.19
C MET A 277 8.95 -7.52 8.90
N ASN A 278 9.65 -7.42 7.77
CA ASN A 278 9.05 -7.18 6.47
C ASN A 278 8.11 -8.33 6.05
N TRP A 279 8.45 -9.58 6.37
CA TRP A 279 7.58 -10.71 6.11
C TRP A 279 6.29 -10.64 6.95
N MET A 280 6.43 -10.42 8.26
CA MET A 280 5.32 -10.33 9.21
C MET A 280 4.31 -9.22 8.87
N LYS A 281 4.75 -8.17 8.17
CA LYS A 281 3.85 -7.15 7.60
C LYS A 281 3.10 -7.67 6.37
N THR A 282 2.01 -8.38 6.58
CA THR A 282 1.24 -9.07 5.54
C THR A 282 0.82 -8.17 4.36
N ALA A 283 0.93 -8.69 3.14
CA ALA A 283 0.50 -8.01 1.93
C ALA A 283 -1.03 -8.08 1.74
N ALA A 284 -1.60 -7.04 1.10
CA ALA A 284 -3.04 -6.93 0.86
C ALA A 284 -3.54 -7.78 -0.34
N LEU A 285 -2.64 -8.15 -1.25
CA LEU A 285 -2.95 -8.85 -2.50
C LEU A 285 -2.12 -10.15 -2.61
N PRO A 286 -2.59 -11.15 -3.39
CA PRO A 286 -1.89 -12.43 -3.54
C PRO A 286 -0.62 -12.35 -4.39
N SER A 287 -0.43 -11.25 -5.11
CA SER A 287 0.82 -10.92 -5.80
C SER A 287 1.42 -9.69 -5.15
N PHE A 288 2.61 -9.85 -4.56
CA PHE A 288 3.24 -8.80 -3.78
C PHE A 288 4.76 -8.88 -3.87
N MET A 289 5.40 -7.77 -3.51
CA MET A 289 6.85 -7.66 -3.39
C MET A 289 7.23 -7.42 -1.94
N LYS A 290 8.38 -7.93 -1.52
CA LYS A 290 8.96 -7.68 -0.20
C LYS A 290 10.41 -7.26 -0.37
N LEU A 291 10.82 -6.26 0.39
CA LEU A 291 12.17 -5.72 0.33
C LEU A 291 13.12 -6.68 1.05
N TYR A 292 14.17 -7.11 0.36
CA TYR A 292 15.19 -8.02 0.87
C TYR A 292 16.49 -7.29 1.23
N GLY A 293 16.82 -6.25 0.47
CA GLY A 293 18.00 -5.41 0.73
C GLY A 293 17.98 -4.11 -0.07
N LYS A 294 18.80 -3.16 0.35
CA LYS A 294 18.98 -1.88 -0.34
C LYS A 294 20.46 -1.51 -0.42
N SER A 295 20.84 -0.79 -1.45
CA SER A 295 22.15 -0.16 -1.56
C SER A 295 21.99 1.27 -2.06
N SER A 296 22.85 2.17 -1.60
CA SER A 296 22.90 3.56 -2.05
C SER A 296 24.00 3.80 -3.09
N GLU A 297 24.78 2.76 -3.40
CA GLU A 297 25.90 2.83 -4.32
C GLU A 297 25.42 2.79 -5.78
N VAL A 298 26.17 3.42 -6.66
CA VAL A 298 25.89 3.40 -8.11
C VAL A 298 26.21 2.00 -8.64
N LEU A 299 25.23 1.35 -9.28
CA LEU A 299 25.48 0.12 -10.00
C LEU A 299 25.94 0.47 -11.41
N ALA A 300 27.24 0.31 -11.67
CA ALA A 300 27.83 0.63 -12.97
C ALA A 300 27.30 -0.29 -14.08
N LYS A 301 27.41 0.17 -15.33
CA LYS A 301 27.18 -0.66 -16.50
C LYS A 301 28.13 -1.86 -16.50
N GLY A 302 27.58 -3.07 -16.60
CA GLY A 302 28.37 -4.29 -16.61
C GLY A 302 27.51 -5.55 -16.56
N THR A 303 28.17 -6.70 -16.59
CA THR A 303 27.54 -8.00 -16.43
C THR A 303 27.71 -8.46 -14.99
N TYR A 304 26.60 -8.81 -14.35
CA TYR A 304 26.56 -9.21 -12.96
C TYR A 304 26.01 -10.62 -12.83
N THR A 305 26.46 -11.30 -11.78
CA THR A 305 25.97 -12.61 -11.38
C THR A 305 25.39 -12.56 -9.97
N MET A 306 24.32 -13.29 -9.74
CA MET A 306 23.71 -13.48 -8.42
C MET A 306 23.40 -14.97 -8.24
N ASP A 307 23.80 -15.51 -7.10
CA ASP A 307 23.46 -16.85 -6.67
C ASP A 307 22.20 -16.81 -5.81
N ILE A 308 21.25 -17.67 -6.16
CA ILE A 308 19.98 -17.81 -5.45
C ILE A 308 19.88 -19.24 -4.94
N VAL A 309 19.92 -19.43 -3.63
CA VAL A 309 19.69 -20.74 -3.01
C VAL A 309 18.19 -20.95 -2.90
N MET A 310 17.68 -21.95 -3.62
CA MET A 310 16.25 -22.22 -3.75
C MET A 310 15.78 -23.20 -2.67
N ARG A 311 15.12 -22.71 -1.63
CA ARG A 311 14.55 -23.50 -0.52
C ARG A 311 13.02 -23.37 -0.42
N TYR A 312 12.44 -22.31 -0.98
CA TYR A 312 11.02 -21.99 -0.88
C TYR A 312 10.23 -22.57 -2.05
N GLU A 313 9.49 -23.64 -1.80
CA GLU A 313 8.71 -24.32 -2.83
C GLU A 313 7.40 -23.59 -3.14
N VAL A 314 7.20 -23.18 -4.41
CA VAL A 314 6.00 -22.43 -4.85
C VAL A 314 5.00 -23.28 -5.63
N SER A 315 5.38 -24.50 -6.03
CA SER A 315 4.50 -25.41 -6.77
C SER A 315 3.28 -25.84 -5.97
N ILE A 316 3.40 -25.96 -4.64
CA ILE A 316 2.33 -26.39 -3.72
C ILE A 316 1.09 -25.49 -3.77
N PHE A 317 1.24 -24.22 -4.12
CA PHE A 317 0.14 -23.25 -4.27
C PHE A 317 0.04 -22.71 -5.71
N GLY A 318 0.75 -23.30 -6.67
CA GLY A 318 0.68 -22.89 -8.08
C GLY A 318 1.14 -21.45 -8.35
N GLY A 319 2.06 -20.93 -7.52
CA GLY A 319 2.58 -19.57 -7.64
C GLY A 319 3.89 -19.47 -8.44
N THR A 320 4.43 -18.27 -8.49
CA THR A 320 5.76 -17.99 -9.04
C THR A 320 6.58 -17.15 -8.07
N LYS A 321 7.90 -17.31 -8.13
CA LYS A 321 8.86 -16.47 -7.40
C LYS A 321 9.82 -15.78 -8.35
N SER A 322 10.00 -14.48 -8.14
CA SER A 322 10.89 -13.64 -8.95
C SER A 322 11.79 -12.79 -8.07
N VAL A 323 12.98 -12.49 -8.56
CA VAL A 323 13.88 -11.48 -7.99
C VAL A 323 13.72 -10.20 -8.79
N ILE A 324 13.71 -9.05 -8.11
CA ILE A 324 13.50 -7.75 -8.73
C ILE A 324 14.54 -6.77 -8.21
N LEU A 325 15.30 -6.21 -9.14
CA LEU A 325 16.12 -5.02 -8.91
C LEU A 325 15.35 -3.82 -9.43
N SER A 326 15.14 -2.82 -8.60
CA SER A 326 14.41 -1.62 -9.00
C SER A 326 14.95 -0.38 -8.28
N THR A 327 15.01 0.72 -9.00
CA THR A 327 15.07 2.04 -8.35
C THR A 327 13.67 2.46 -7.90
N SER A 328 13.59 3.53 -7.10
CA SER A 328 12.31 4.11 -6.67
C SER A 328 12.25 5.60 -7.02
N SER A 329 11.05 6.07 -7.37
CA SER A 329 10.74 7.50 -7.41
C SER A 329 10.06 7.94 -6.12
N VAL A 330 9.70 9.23 -6.03
CA VAL A 330 8.89 9.78 -4.92
C VAL A 330 7.53 9.07 -4.79
N LEU A 331 7.01 8.50 -5.88
CA LEU A 331 5.76 7.74 -5.91
C LEU A 331 5.95 6.25 -5.60
N GLY A 332 7.18 5.81 -5.35
CA GLY A 332 7.55 4.42 -5.15
C GLY A 332 7.99 3.74 -6.44
N GLY A 333 7.43 2.57 -6.72
CA GLY A 333 7.81 1.71 -7.84
C GLY A 333 7.17 2.11 -9.18
N ARG A 334 7.49 1.34 -10.22
CA ARG A 334 7.02 1.59 -11.59
C ARG A 334 5.54 1.18 -11.78
N HIS A 335 4.62 2.14 -11.64
CA HIS A 335 3.19 1.96 -11.92
C HIS A 335 2.56 3.18 -12.60
N PHE A 336 2.08 3.02 -13.84
CA PHE A 336 1.46 4.11 -14.60
C PHE A 336 0.01 4.41 -14.23
N SER A 337 -0.66 3.50 -13.50
CA SER A 337 -2.10 3.59 -13.25
C SER A 337 -2.54 4.93 -12.68
N LEU A 338 -1.80 5.46 -11.70
CA LEU A 338 -2.15 6.75 -11.08
C LEU A 338 -2.03 7.89 -12.09
N GLY A 339 -0.92 7.96 -12.83
CA GLY A 339 -0.72 8.98 -13.87
C GLY A 339 -1.80 8.92 -14.96
N ILE A 340 -2.13 7.71 -15.42
CA ILE A 340 -3.19 7.48 -16.40
C ILE A 340 -4.56 7.92 -15.86
N CYS A 341 -4.90 7.59 -14.61
CA CYS A 341 -6.16 8.04 -14.00
C CYS A 341 -6.30 9.57 -14.00
N TYR A 342 -5.24 10.30 -13.64
CA TYR A 342 -5.23 11.76 -13.68
C TYR A 342 -5.40 12.31 -15.11
N LEU A 343 -4.74 11.71 -16.09
CA LEU A 343 -4.88 12.08 -17.51
C LEU A 343 -6.29 11.79 -18.04
N VAL A 344 -6.90 10.67 -17.66
CA VAL A 344 -8.26 10.31 -18.05
C VAL A 344 -9.27 11.30 -17.45
N VAL A 345 -9.17 11.61 -16.16
CA VAL A 345 -10.05 12.60 -15.50
C VAL A 345 -9.88 13.98 -16.12
N GLY A 346 -8.64 14.42 -16.38
CA GLY A 346 -8.37 15.67 -17.06
C GLY A 346 -8.91 15.71 -18.48
N GLY A 347 -8.69 14.64 -19.25
CA GLY A 347 -9.17 14.50 -20.63
C GLY A 347 -10.71 14.50 -20.73
N LEU A 348 -11.39 13.75 -19.86
CA LEU A 348 -12.86 13.76 -19.77
C LEU A 348 -13.38 15.15 -19.37
N SER A 349 -12.68 15.85 -18.48
CA SER A 349 -13.06 17.20 -18.05
C SER A 349 -12.99 18.19 -19.21
N VAL A 350 -11.95 18.14 -20.05
CA VAL A 350 -11.83 18.95 -21.28
C VAL A 350 -12.91 18.55 -22.29
N LEU A 351 -13.13 17.25 -22.50
CA LEU A 351 -14.14 16.74 -23.42
C LEU A 351 -15.54 17.27 -23.07
N PHE A 352 -15.98 17.10 -21.82
CA PHE A 352 -17.30 17.59 -21.38
C PHE A 352 -17.38 19.11 -21.37
N MET A 353 -16.28 19.81 -21.06
CA MET A 353 -16.23 21.27 -21.17
C MET A 353 -16.49 21.74 -22.60
N LEU A 354 -15.87 21.11 -23.60
CA LEU A 354 -16.11 21.40 -25.01
C LEU A 354 -17.55 21.07 -25.44
N ILE A 355 -18.08 19.91 -25.05
CA ILE A 355 -19.46 19.50 -25.36
C ILE A 355 -20.47 20.51 -24.76
N PHE A 356 -20.30 20.89 -23.50
CA PHE A 356 -21.18 21.86 -22.84
C PHE A 356 -21.04 23.27 -23.41
N LEU A 357 -19.83 23.68 -23.79
CA LEU A 357 -19.59 24.96 -24.46
C LEU A 357 -20.29 25.00 -25.83
N ILE A 358 -20.12 23.96 -26.65
CA ILE A 358 -20.77 23.79 -27.94
C ILE A 358 -22.29 23.85 -27.77
N LYS A 359 -22.85 23.01 -26.88
CA LYS A 359 -24.29 23.01 -26.59
C LYS A 359 -24.77 24.38 -26.13
N HIS A 360 -24.03 25.05 -25.25
CA HIS A 360 -24.41 26.37 -24.75
C HIS A 360 -24.45 27.43 -25.86
N VAL A 361 -23.51 27.40 -26.80
CA VAL A 361 -23.49 28.29 -27.96
C VAL A 361 -24.67 28.02 -28.91
N PHE A 362 -24.97 26.75 -29.18
CA PHE A 362 -26.06 26.37 -30.10
C PHE A 362 -27.47 26.53 -29.51
N THR A 363 -27.65 26.39 -28.19
CA THR A 363 -28.97 26.43 -27.54
C THR A 363 -29.40 27.85 -27.14
N ARG A 364 -28.60 28.88 -27.43
CA ARG A 364 -28.78 30.26 -26.95
C ARG A 364 -29.98 31.02 -27.57
N LYS A 365 -30.98 30.32 -28.11
CA LYS A 365 -32.17 30.87 -28.77
C LYS A 365 -33.54 30.41 -28.24
N GLN A 366 -33.63 29.57 -27.21
CA GLN A 366 -34.91 29.32 -26.54
C GLN A 366 -35.00 30.17 -25.27
N THR A 367 -35.78 31.25 -25.35
CA THR A 367 -36.19 32.10 -24.22
C THR A 367 -36.97 31.28 -23.19
N ASP A 368 -36.72 31.57 -21.91
CA ASP A 368 -37.07 30.81 -20.70
C ASP A 368 -38.56 30.43 -20.52
N HIS A 369 -39.46 30.94 -21.35
CA HIS A 369 -40.90 30.66 -21.27
C HIS A 369 -41.33 29.43 -22.09
N ALA A 370 -40.62 29.07 -23.17
CA ALA A 370 -41.01 27.94 -24.03
C ALA A 370 -40.88 26.57 -23.31
N PHE A 371 -39.93 26.44 -22.37
CA PHE A 371 -39.77 25.23 -21.56
C PHE A 371 -40.87 25.10 -20.49
N LEU A 372 -41.35 26.22 -19.94
CA LEU A 372 -42.45 26.24 -18.98
C LEU A 372 -43.81 26.06 -19.67
N GLU A 373 -43.98 26.63 -20.86
CA GLU A 373 -45.17 26.45 -21.71
C GLU A 373 -45.34 25.01 -22.18
N GLY A 374 -44.25 24.27 -22.45
CA GLY A 374 -44.32 22.85 -22.77
C GLY A 374 -44.78 21.95 -21.61
N LEU A 375 -44.76 22.45 -20.37
CA LEU A 375 -45.29 21.77 -19.17
C LEU A 375 -46.71 22.22 -18.82
N ALA A 376 -47.12 23.40 -19.28
CA ALA A 376 -48.51 23.82 -19.29
C ALA A 376 -49.22 23.11 -20.47
N GLY A 377 -49.77 21.92 -20.21
CA GLY A 377 -50.67 21.26 -21.17
C GLY A 377 -51.78 22.22 -21.64
N PRO A 378 -52.42 21.96 -22.80
CA PRO A 378 -53.34 22.92 -23.42
C PRO A 378 -54.40 23.33 -22.39
N GLU A 379 -54.40 24.60 -21.99
CA GLU A 379 -55.50 25.17 -21.24
C GLU A 379 -56.74 24.95 -22.10
N ARG A 380 -57.60 24.02 -21.66
CA ARG A 380 -58.96 23.91 -22.16
C ARG A 380 -59.61 25.26 -21.91
N GLU A 381 -59.82 26.03 -22.97
CA GLU A 381 -60.91 27.01 -23.00
C GLU A 381 -62.20 26.27 -22.62
N VAL A 382 -62.64 26.49 -21.39
CA VAL A 382 -64.00 26.21 -20.96
C VAL A 382 -64.55 27.50 -20.37
N LEU A 383 -65.28 28.19 -21.26
CA LEU A 383 -66.31 29.23 -21.06
C LEU A 383 -65.87 30.61 -20.57
#